data_AF-A0A6A4W7Y0-F1
#
_entry.id   AF-A0A6A4W7Y0-F1
#
_cell.length_a   1.000
_cell.length_b   1.000
_cell.length_c   1.000
_cell.angle_alpha   90.00
_cell.angle_beta   90.00
_cell.angle_gamma   90.00
#
_symmetry.space_group_name_H-M   'P 1'
#
loop_
_entity.id
_entity.type
_entity.pdbx_description
1 polymer ?
#
loop_
_entity_poly.entity_id
_entity_poly.type
_entity_poly.pdbx_seq_one_letter_code
_entity_poly.pdbx_strand_id
1 'polypeptide(L)'
;MLSRYVYAFFQTNSEITDKGFFCTIMSKEALAGSGSLPCGKHNLPPGTYSLLSQNYPDNYGTNIYCKWELVASAPLNTAYFSCSSFDMISWDNSCEWDWMKVDGVRHCNNNKPAPQQFTGDVTVEYSTPNLPDKTRKGFKCTVTVK
;
A
#
# COMPACT_ATOMS: atom_id res chain seq x y z
N MET A 1 17.21 6.28 -5.68
CA MET A 1 16.34 6.85 -6.72
C MET A 1 15.31 5.80 -7.08
N LEU A 2 14.02 6.03 -6.85
CA LEU A 2 12.96 5.15 -7.36
C LEU A 2 12.84 5.42 -8.86
N SER A 3 13.05 4.40 -9.69
CA SER A 3 12.89 4.50 -11.15
C SER A 3 11.42 4.80 -11.49
N ARG A 4 11.17 5.95 -12.15
CA ARG A 4 9.83 6.43 -12.53
C ARG A 4 9.45 6.08 -13.98
N TYR A 5 9.92 4.95 -14.48
CA TYR A 5 9.73 4.57 -15.88
C TYR A 5 8.87 3.31 -15.97
N VAL A 6 7.93 3.31 -16.89
CA VAL A 6 7.20 2.12 -17.33
C VAL A 6 7.73 1.77 -18.71
N TYR A 7 8.29 0.59 -18.85
CA TYR A 7 8.70 0.04 -20.15
C TYR A 7 7.65 -0.96 -20.61
N ALA A 8 7.13 -0.76 -21.82
CA ALA A 8 6.26 -1.71 -22.50
C ALA A 8 6.92 -2.12 -23.81
N PHE A 9 7.07 -3.42 -24.03
CA PHE A 9 7.62 -3.99 -25.25
C PHE A 9 6.59 -4.93 -25.88
N PHE A 10 6.35 -4.75 -27.17
CA PHE A 10 5.48 -5.62 -27.97
C PHE A 10 6.19 -5.97 -29.28
N GLN A 11 6.18 -7.26 -29.61
CA GLN A 11 6.81 -7.79 -30.81
C GLN A 11 5.90 -8.85 -31.44
N THR A 12 5.77 -8.82 -32.77
CA THR A 12 5.01 -9.81 -33.55
C THR A 12 5.89 -10.43 -34.64
N ASN A 13 5.39 -11.49 -35.26
CA ASN A 13 5.94 -12.08 -36.49
C ASN A 13 5.10 -11.67 -37.72
N SER A 14 5.38 -12.26 -38.88
CA SER A 14 4.75 -11.93 -40.17
C SER A 14 3.57 -12.83 -40.57
N GLU A 15 3.02 -13.62 -39.63
CA GLU A 15 2.04 -14.66 -39.96
C GLU A 15 0.59 -14.17 -39.87
N ILE A 16 0.08 -13.99 -38.65
CA ILE A 16 -1.34 -13.71 -38.37
C ILE A 16 -1.45 -12.49 -37.46
N THR A 17 -2.48 -11.67 -37.68
CA THR A 17 -2.83 -10.51 -36.84
C THR A 17 -4.10 -10.75 -36.05
N ASP A 18 -4.20 -10.18 -34.84
CA ASP A 18 -5.41 -10.14 -34.01
C ASP A 18 -5.53 -8.78 -33.29
N LYS A 19 -6.54 -8.59 -32.42
CA LYS A 19 -7.00 -7.31 -31.84
C LYS A 19 -5.96 -6.51 -31.03
N GLY A 20 -4.80 -7.09 -30.71
CA GLY A 20 -3.74 -6.40 -29.98
C GLY A 20 -4.13 -6.06 -28.54
N PHE A 21 -3.69 -4.90 -28.05
CA PHE A 21 -3.91 -4.45 -26.68
C PHE A 21 -4.24 -2.96 -26.60
N PHE A 22 -4.93 -2.58 -25.53
CA PHE A 22 -5.12 -1.20 -25.11
C PHE A 22 -4.57 -1.06 -23.68
N CYS A 23 -3.61 -0.16 -23.48
CA CYS A 23 -2.99 0.07 -22.18
C CYS A 23 -3.16 1.52 -21.74
N THR A 24 -3.56 1.70 -20.48
CA THR A 24 -3.59 3.01 -19.82
C THR A 24 -2.58 3.01 -18.69
N ILE A 25 -1.74 4.05 -18.62
CA ILE A 25 -0.82 4.27 -17.50
C ILE A 25 -1.33 5.48 -16.71
N MET A 26 -1.51 5.31 -15.40
CA MET A 26 -1.85 6.40 -14.48
C MET A 26 -0.82 6.45 -13.37
N SER A 27 -0.24 7.63 -13.14
CA SER A 27 0.61 7.87 -11.98
C SER A 27 -0.24 8.26 -10.78
N LYS A 28 0.05 7.66 -9.63
CA LYS A 28 -0.49 8.06 -8.33
C LYS A 28 0.61 8.65 -7.46
N GLU A 29 0.21 9.46 -6.50
CA GLU A 29 1.16 10.03 -5.54
C GLU A 29 1.57 8.97 -4.51
N ALA A 30 2.86 8.88 -4.20
CA ALA A 30 3.42 7.95 -3.22
C ALA A 30 3.62 8.64 -1.87
N LEU A 31 2.52 8.82 -1.14
CA LEU A 31 2.48 9.63 0.08
C LEU A 31 2.20 8.77 1.31
N ALA A 32 2.82 9.12 2.42
CA ALA A 32 2.62 8.53 3.75
C ALA A 32 2.53 9.66 4.79
N GLY A 33 1.99 9.36 5.97
CA GLY A 33 1.79 10.37 7.01
C GLY A 33 3.09 10.90 7.62
N SER A 34 3.06 12.11 8.17
CA SER A 34 4.19 12.65 8.91
C SER A 34 4.52 11.75 10.12
N GLY A 35 5.77 11.32 10.26
CA GLY A 35 6.19 10.33 11.27
C GLY A 35 5.94 8.86 10.87
N SER A 36 5.39 8.61 9.69
CA SER A 36 5.38 7.28 9.06
C SER A 36 6.73 6.99 8.40
N LEU A 37 7.03 5.70 8.20
CA LEU A 37 7.97 5.32 7.14
C LEU A 37 7.48 5.89 5.79
N PRO A 38 8.34 6.49 4.96
CA PRO A 38 7.94 6.92 3.62
C PRO A 38 7.63 5.70 2.75
N CYS A 39 6.88 5.87 1.67
CA CYS A 39 6.59 4.77 0.75
C CYS A 39 7.89 4.24 0.12
N GLY A 40 7.94 2.94 -0.14
CA GLY A 40 9.05 2.24 -0.78
C GLY A 40 9.62 1.12 0.08
N LYS A 41 10.81 0.69 -0.32
CA LYS A 41 11.54 -0.41 0.32
C LYS A 41 12.34 0.08 1.54
N HIS A 42 12.24 -0.66 2.64
CA HIS A 42 12.94 -0.40 3.89
C HIS A 42 13.56 -1.67 4.45
N ASN A 43 14.81 -1.59 4.90
CA ASN A 43 15.41 -2.62 5.75
C ASN A 43 15.28 -2.15 7.20
N LEU A 44 14.50 -2.88 8.00
CA LEU A 44 14.13 -2.49 9.35
C LEU A 44 15.00 -3.25 10.37
N PRO A 45 15.85 -2.57 11.16
CA PRO A 45 16.44 -3.15 12.36
C PRO A 45 15.37 -3.38 13.45
N PRO A 46 15.73 -4.05 14.57
CA PRO A 46 14.83 -4.19 15.70
C PRO A 46 14.30 -2.84 16.18
N GLY A 47 12.99 -2.73 16.36
CA GLY A 47 12.33 -1.46 16.62
C GLY A 47 10.85 -1.47 16.25
N THR A 48 10.17 -0.35 16.49
CA THR A 48 8.76 -0.14 16.11
C THR A 48 8.65 1.05 15.16
N TYR A 49 7.97 0.82 14.04
CA TYR A 49 7.84 1.77 12.95
C TYR A 49 6.37 2.03 12.67
N SER A 50 6.00 3.29 12.42
CA SER A 50 4.62 3.66 12.10
C SER A 50 4.38 3.64 10.59
N LEU A 51 3.19 3.19 10.19
CA LEU A 51 2.63 3.29 8.85
C LEU A 51 1.34 4.10 8.97
N LEU A 52 1.35 5.32 8.44
CA LEU A 52 0.25 6.27 8.57
C LEU A 52 -0.24 6.70 7.18
N SER A 53 -1.54 6.93 7.04
CA SER A 53 -2.07 7.62 5.87
C SER A 53 -1.60 9.08 5.85
N GLN A 54 -1.40 9.66 4.65
CA GLN A 54 -0.76 10.98 4.42
C GLN A 54 -1.05 12.08 5.45
N ASN A 55 -2.32 12.28 5.83
CA ASN A 55 -2.71 13.38 6.70
C ASN A 55 -3.12 12.94 8.11
N TYR A 56 -2.91 11.66 8.47
CA TYR A 56 -3.36 11.13 9.76
C TYR A 56 -2.86 12.03 10.93
N PRO A 57 -3.73 12.45 11.88
CA PRO A 57 -5.07 11.93 12.17
C PRO A 57 -6.22 12.60 11.40
N ASP A 58 -5.93 13.50 10.47
CA ASP A 58 -6.93 14.08 9.56
C ASP A 58 -7.19 13.17 8.37
N ASN A 59 -8.17 13.54 7.55
CA ASN A 59 -8.59 12.70 6.45
C ASN A 59 -7.49 12.55 5.39
N TYR A 60 -7.27 11.32 4.91
CA TYR A 60 -6.29 11.04 3.87
C TYR A 60 -6.63 11.75 2.55
N GLY A 61 -5.62 11.99 1.71
CA GLY A 61 -5.79 12.53 0.35
C GLY A 61 -6.25 11.50 -0.69
N THR A 62 -6.61 11.98 -1.87
CA THR A 62 -7.07 11.16 -3.00
C THR A 62 -5.94 10.90 -3.99
N ASN A 63 -6.15 9.96 -4.92
CA ASN A 63 -5.17 9.58 -5.95
C ASN A 63 -3.81 9.10 -5.40
N ILE A 64 -3.82 8.43 -4.24
CA ILE A 64 -2.61 7.93 -3.58
C ILE A 64 -2.42 6.45 -3.89
N TYR A 65 -1.16 6.05 -4.08
CA TYR A 65 -0.72 4.66 -3.96
C TYR A 65 0.60 4.63 -3.21
N CYS A 66 0.59 4.03 -2.03
CA CYS A 66 1.77 3.86 -1.21
C CYS A 66 1.99 2.37 -0.97
N LYS A 67 3.19 1.89 -1.27
CA LYS A 67 3.63 0.53 -1.00
C LYS A 67 4.81 0.60 -0.05
N TRP A 68 4.73 -0.11 1.07
CA TRP A 68 5.84 -0.37 1.97
C TRP A 68 6.33 -1.80 1.76
N GLU A 69 7.59 -1.95 1.37
CA GLU A 69 8.27 -3.24 1.24
C GLU A 69 9.28 -3.34 2.38
N LEU A 70 8.88 -4.01 3.46
CA LEU A 70 9.60 -3.99 4.73
C LEU A 70 10.36 -5.30 4.92
N VAL A 71 11.68 -5.21 4.96
CA VAL A 71 12.58 -6.34 5.18
C VAL A 71 12.99 -6.32 6.65
N ALA A 72 12.52 -7.29 7.44
CA ALA A 72 12.93 -7.44 8.83
C ALA A 72 14.39 -7.95 8.88
N SER A 73 15.26 -7.21 9.56
CA SER A 73 16.69 -7.58 9.65
C SER A 73 16.93 -8.64 10.72
N ALA A 74 17.99 -9.45 10.54
CA ALA A 74 18.42 -10.58 11.38
C ALA A 74 18.46 -10.26 12.90
N PRO A 75 18.32 -11.26 13.80
CA PRO A 75 18.45 -12.71 13.57
C PRO A 75 17.14 -13.51 13.41
N LEU A 76 15.99 -12.97 13.83
CA LEU A 76 14.72 -13.70 13.79
C LEU A 76 13.86 -13.38 12.56
N ASN A 77 14.21 -12.32 11.81
CA ASN A 77 13.46 -11.83 10.63
C ASN A 77 11.95 -11.80 10.89
N THR A 78 11.54 -11.47 12.11
CA THR A 78 10.16 -11.55 12.55
C THR A 78 9.61 -10.15 12.72
N ALA A 79 8.47 -9.88 12.09
CA ALA A 79 7.79 -8.60 12.18
C ALA A 79 6.37 -8.80 12.69
N TYR A 80 5.93 -7.97 13.62
CA TYR A 80 4.56 -7.95 14.11
C TYR A 80 3.84 -6.71 13.57
N PHE A 81 2.76 -6.92 12.83
CA PHE A 81 1.94 -5.86 12.26
C PHE A 81 0.64 -5.70 13.04
N SER A 82 0.23 -4.47 13.32
CA SER A 82 -1.10 -4.19 13.86
C SER A 82 -1.56 -2.77 13.54
N CYS A 83 -2.87 -2.53 13.58
CA CYS A 83 -3.46 -1.21 13.43
C CYS A 83 -4.21 -0.77 14.69
N SER A 84 -3.91 0.42 15.20
CA SER A 84 -4.63 1.04 16.32
C SER A 84 -5.84 1.84 15.86
N SER A 85 -5.83 2.36 14.63
CA SER A 85 -6.95 3.07 14.00
C SER A 85 -7.03 2.69 12.52
N PHE A 86 -8.25 2.54 12.00
CA PHE A 86 -8.51 2.15 10.62
C PHE A 86 -9.92 2.55 10.19
N ASP A 87 -10.00 3.36 9.14
CA ASP A 87 -11.23 3.83 8.53
C ASP A 87 -10.97 4.29 7.08
N MET A 88 -11.28 3.43 6.11
CA MET A 88 -11.14 3.69 4.67
C MET A 88 -12.50 3.56 3.97
N ILE A 89 -12.76 4.25 2.87
CA ILE A 89 -14.09 4.20 2.23
C ILE A 89 -14.27 2.95 1.35
N SER A 90 -15.36 2.21 1.58
CA SER A 90 -15.96 1.32 0.59
C SER A 90 -17.49 1.35 0.70
N TRP A 91 -18.19 1.67 -0.39
CA TRP A 91 -19.66 1.80 -0.38
C TRP A 91 -20.41 0.48 -0.48
N ASP A 92 -19.79 -0.52 -1.11
CA ASP A 92 -20.34 -1.84 -1.41
C ASP A 92 -19.65 -2.97 -0.62
N ASN A 93 -18.74 -2.62 0.31
CA ASN A 93 -17.87 -3.55 1.03
C ASN A 93 -16.97 -4.44 0.14
N SER A 94 -16.78 -4.10 -1.14
CA SER A 94 -15.87 -4.81 -2.03
C SER A 94 -14.39 -4.57 -1.68
N CYS A 95 -14.10 -3.46 -1.00
CA CYS A 95 -12.74 -2.94 -0.81
C CYS A 95 -11.99 -2.68 -2.12
N GLU A 96 -12.71 -2.39 -3.21
CA GLU A 96 -12.12 -1.99 -4.50
C GLU A 96 -11.96 -0.47 -4.64
N TRP A 97 -12.58 0.30 -3.75
CA TRP A 97 -12.50 1.75 -3.70
C TRP A 97 -11.23 2.20 -2.98
N ASP A 98 -11.33 2.51 -1.68
CA ASP A 98 -10.19 2.83 -0.84
C ASP A 98 -9.86 1.59 -0.03
N TRP A 99 -8.59 1.19 -0.07
CA TRP A 99 -8.17 -0.04 0.57
C TRP A 99 -6.75 0.02 1.10
N MET A 100 -6.53 -0.75 2.17
CA MET A 100 -5.22 -1.23 2.57
C MET A 100 -5.12 -2.70 2.23
N LYS A 101 -4.01 -3.13 1.65
CA LYS A 101 -3.74 -4.54 1.39
C LYS A 101 -2.57 -4.98 2.25
N VAL A 102 -2.78 -6.05 3.00
CA VAL A 102 -1.73 -6.69 3.81
C VAL A 102 -1.74 -8.17 3.47
N ASP A 103 -0.59 -8.69 3.07
CA ASP A 103 -0.42 -10.11 2.70
C ASP A 103 -1.46 -10.62 1.70
N GLY A 104 -1.67 -9.88 0.61
CA GLY A 104 -2.62 -10.29 -0.42
C GLY A 104 -4.08 -9.92 -0.14
N VAL A 105 -4.46 -9.60 1.10
CA VAL A 105 -5.85 -9.36 1.51
C VAL A 105 -6.15 -7.87 1.61
N ARG A 106 -7.23 -7.41 0.97
CA ARG A 106 -7.71 -6.03 1.03
C ARG A 106 -8.64 -5.80 2.23
N HIS A 107 -8.51 -4.63 2.82
CA HIS A 107 -9.23 -4.16 3.99
C HIS A 107 -9.75 -2.75 3.74
N CYS A 108 -10.97 -2.48 4.17
CA CYS A 108 -11.64 -1.19 4.00
C CYS A 108 -12.69 -0.97 5.09
N ASN A 109 -13.36 0.18 5.09
CA ASN A 109 -14.24 0.63 6.18
C ASN A 109 -13.49 0.52 7.51
N ASN A 110 -14.15 0.04 8.56
CA ASN A 110 -13.52 -0.21 9.86
C ASN A 110 -13.00 -1.66 10.00
N ASN A 111 -12.99 -2.43 8.91
CA ASN A 111 -12.55 -3.83 8.89
C ASN A 111 -11.02 -3.91 8.74
N LYS A 112 -10.32 -3.50 9.79
CA LYS A 112 -8.85 -3.50 9.82
C LYS A 112 -8.24 -4.91 9.70
N PRO A 113 -6.99 -5.04 9.20
CA PRO A 113 -6.28 -6.30 9.28
C PRO A 113 -6.14 -6.78 10.73
N ALA A 114 -6.31 -8.08 10.95
CA ALA A 114 -6.05 -8.68 12.25
C ALA A 114 -4.55 -8.50 12.59
N PRO A 115 -4.21 -8.32 13.87
CA PRO A 115 -2.80 -8.33 14.27
C PRO A 115 -2.15 -9.66 13.86
N GLN A 116 -1.00 -9.58 13.21
CA GLN A 116 -0.36 -10.76 12.61
C GLN A 116 1.15 -10.67 12.70
N GLN A 117 1.77 -11.84 12.84
CA GLN A 117 3.21 -12.00 12.82
C GLN A 117 3.64 -12.53 11.45
N PHE A 118 4.64 -11.89 10.88
CA PHE A 118 5.28 -12.29 9.64
C PHE A 118 6.65 -12.89 9.94
N THR A 119 6.99 -13.92 9.17
CA THR A 119 8.33 -14.49 9.12
C THR A 119 8.92 -14.09 7.78
N GLY A 120 9.82 -13.10 7.76
CA GLY A 120 10.39 -12.50 6.55
C GLY A 120 9.80 -11.14 6.18
N ASP A 121 9.78 -10.86 4.88
CA ASP A 121 9.40 -9.57 4.32
C ASP A 121 7.90 -9.30 4.45
N VAL A 122 7.55 -8.06 4.78
CA VAL A 122 6.16 -7.60 4.90
C VAL A 122 5.87 -6.61 3.79
N THR A 123 4.83 -6.88 2.99
CA THR A 123 4.30 -5.91 2.04
C THR A 123 2.98 -5.35 2.55
N VAL A 124 2.93 -4.03 2.69
CA VAL A 124 1.71 -3.28 3.00
C VAL A 124 1.49 -2.26 1.90
N GLU A 125 0.30 -2.26 1.34
CA GLU A 125 -0.11 -1.30 0.31
C GLU A 125 -1.33 -0.53 0.79
N TYR A 126 -1.47 0.73 0.39
CA TYR A 126 -2.76 1.39 0.42
C TYR A 126 -2.98 2.24 -0.82
N SER A 127 -4.24 2.32 -1.24
CA SER A 127 -4.63 3.02 -2.46
C SER A 127 -5.92 3.78 -2.26
N THR A 128 -5.99 4.97 -2.84
CA THR A 128 -7.20 5.78 -2.96
C THR A 128 -7.41 6.19 -4.43
N PRO A 129 -8.65 6.21 -4.94
CA PRO A 129 -8.97 6.70 -6.28
C PRO A 129 -8.89 8.23 -6.31
N ASN A 130 -8.92 8.81 -7.50
CA ASN A 130 -9.00 10.26 -7.69
C ASN A 130 -10.45 10.75 -7.58
N LEU A 131 -11.02 10.68 -6.38
CA LEU A 131 -12.39 11.15 -6.09
C LEU A 131 -12.35 12.17 -4.94
N PRO A 132 -12.20 13.47 -5.26
CA PRO A 132 -12.22 14.55 -4.27
C PRO A 132 -13.43 14.44 -3.32
N ASP A 133 -13.26 14.86 -2.06
CA ASP A 133 -14.27 14.83 -1.00
C ASP A 133 -14.75 13.44 -0.54
N LYS A 134 -14.25 12.36 -1.14
CA LYS A 134 -14.47 10.98 -0.67
C LYS A 134 -13.25 10.51 0.11
N THR A 135 -13.11 11.03 1.33
CA THR A 135 -12.00 10.70 2.23
C THR A 135 -12.49 10.43 3.65
N ARG A 136 -11.67 9.70 4.43
CA ARG A 136 -11.93 9.36 5.84
C ARG A 136 -10.66 9.46 6.67
N LYS A 137 -10.74 9.15 7.96
CA LYS A 137 -9.63 9.28 8.92
C LYS A 137 -8.39 8.43 8.58
N GLY A 138 -8.55 7.40 7.75
CA GLY A 138 -7.44 6.58 7.30
C GLY A 138 -6.98 5.65 8.38
N PHE A 139 -5.67 5.51 8.55
CA PHE A 139 -5.14 4.47 9.42
C PHE A 139 -3.87 4.92 10.16
N LYS A 140 -3.70 4.28 11.32
CA LYS A 140 -2.45 4.25 12.07
C LYS A 140 -2.13 2.81 12.38
N CYS A 141 -1.12 2.29 11.69
CA CYS A 141 -0.59 0.95 11.88
C CYS A 141 0.87 1.00 12.28
N THR A 142 1.35 -0.10 12.85
CA THR A 142 2.74 -0.25 13.29
C THR A 142 3.28 -1.59 12.85
N VAL A 143 4.57 -1.60 12.55
CA VAL A 143 5.37 -2.81 12.38
C VAL A 143 6.45 -2.83 13.45
N THR A 144 6.50 -3.90 14.24
CA THR A 144 7.52 -4.11 15.26
C THR A 144 8.41 -5.28 14.86
N VAL A 145 9.69 -5.00 14.63
CA VAL A 145 10.72 -6.01 14.37
C VAL A 145 11.39 -6.38 15.69
N LYS A 146 11.51 -7.67 15.97
CA LYS A 146 12.14 -8.22 17.18
C LYS A 146 13.46 -8.90 16.86
#